data_AF-A0A7C1NGV5-F1
#
_entry.id   AF-A0A7C1NGV5-F1
#
_cell.length_a   1.000
_cell.length_b   1.000
_cell.length_c   1.000
_cell.angle_alpha   90.00
_cell.angle_beta   90.00
_cell.angle_gamma   90.00
#
_symmetry.space_group_name_H-M   'P 1'
#
loop_
_entity.id
_entity.type
_entity.pdbx_description
1 polymer ?
#
loop_
_entity_poly.entity_id
_entity_poly.type
_entity_poly.pdbx_seq_one_letter_code
_entity_poly.pdbx_strand_id
1 'polypeptide(L)'
;MSLKRTHFLMAGFLMLGLAIAALWWWRRPPAPETVARWTMEAICKGDAEHLWNLACDTEREYLSREQLERVLTSLFQEFPYLSGCPLQKVAFNKTAALARSLRHPIYDHSFLFCYRLKNGQLEPLPAAEVETVAGAPVAPHGVVRLRIFVFNHPEYGWTHPLVMRSLVHNAILLAMLEGRSAPEVLERVFIQNGVRVAFYAPSTGSVRRIDSVQQITTRDGRTTYRW
;
A
#
# COMPACT_ATOMS: atom_id res chain seq x y z
N MET A 1 1.46 -34.27 50.58
CA MET A 1 1.69 -33.97 49.14
C MET A 1 2.97 -33.14 49.04
N SER A 2 3.99 -33.61 48.34
CA SER A 2 5.37 -33.08 48.41
C SER A 2 5.54 -31.73 47.69
N LEU A 3 6.20 -30.76 48.33
CA LEU A 3 6.55 -29.43 47.81
C LEU A 3 7.24 -29.48 46.43
N LYS A 4 7.93 -30.59 46.12
CA LYS A 4 8.58 -30.78 44.81
C LYS A 4 7.57 -30.94 43.67
N ARG A 5 6.41 -31.56 43.92
CA ARG A 5 5.36 -31.75 42.90
C ARG A 5 4.70 -30.43 42.48
N THR A 6 4.52 -29.49 43.43
CA THR A 6 3.94 -28.17 43.11
C THR A 6 4.91 -27.30 42.31
N HIS A 7 6.23 -27.40 42.56
CA HIS A 7 7.24 -26.67 41.80
C HIS A 7 7.38 -27.19 40.37
N PHE A 8 7.34 -28.51 40.17
CA PHE A 8 7.32 -29.13 38.83
C PHE A 8 6.06 -28.75 38.04
N LEU A 9 4.89 -28.72 38.69
CA LEU A 9 3.64 -28.28 38.05
C LEU A 9 3.69 -26.79 37.68
N MET A 10 4.17 -25.91 38.57
CA MET A 10 4.34 -24.48 38.26
C MET A 10 5.30 -24.24 37.10
N ALA A 11 6.44 -24.94 37.06
CA ALA A 11 7.39 -24.83 35.96
C ALA A 11 6.77 -25.30 34.63
N GLY A 12 5.99 -26.39 34.65
CA GLY A 12 5.25 -26.86 33.49
C GLY A 12 4.23 -25.84 32.96
N PHE A 13 3.45 -25.21 33.84
CA PHE A 13 2.49 -24.17 33.46
C PHE A 13 3.19 -22.91 32.92
N LEU A 14 4.34 -22.52 33.49
CA LEU A 14 5.12 -21.38 33.01
C LEU A 14 5.63 -21.62 31.59
N MET A 15 6.23 -22.80 31.33
CA MET A 15 6.74 -23.15 30.00
C MET A 15 5.63 -23.26 28.96
N LEU A 16 4.47 -23.81 29.33
CA LEU A 16 3.29 -23.83 28.47
C LEU A 16 2.78 -22.41 28.16
N GLY A 17 2.73 -21.54 29.17
CA GLY A 17 2.35 -20.14 29.00
C GLY A 17 3.29 -19.39 28.05
N LEU A 18 4.60 -19.60 28.18
CA LEU A 18 5.61 -19.02 27.28
C LEU A 18 5.47 -19.56 25.85
N ALA A 19 5.24 -20.86 25.68
CA ALA A 19 5.04 -21.46 24.35
C ALA A 19 3.78 -20.92 23.66
N ILE A 20 2.67 -20.77 24.39
CA ILE A 20 1.44 -20.17 23.86
C ILE A 20 1.66 -18.69 23.51
N ALA A 21 2.35 -17.93 24.35
CA ALA A 21 2.68 -16.52 24.08
C ALA A 21 3.59 -16.38 22.84
N ALA A 22 4.58 -17.26 22.69
CA ALA A 22 5.46 -17.29 21.52
C ALA A 22 4.71 -17.67 20.24
N LEU A 23 3.85 -18.69 20.29
CA LEU A 23 3.01 -19.10 19.17
C LEU A 23 2.03 -17.98 18.77
N TRP A 24 1.45 -17.31 19.76
CA TRP A 24 0.55 -16.18 19.53
C TRP A 24 1.29 -14.97 18.94
N TRP A 25 2.49 -14.67 19.43
CA TRP A 25 3.35 -13.61 18.88
C TRP A 25 3.75 -13.91 17.44
N TRP A 26 4.11 -15.15 17.14
CA TRP A 26 4.47 -15.58 15.78
C TRP A 26 3.29 -15.56 14.80
N ARG A 27 2.07 -15.74 15.31
CA ARG A 27 0.83 -15.64 14.52
C ARG A 27 0.26 -14.23 14.43
N ARG A 28 0.87 -13.22 15.07
CA ARG A 28 0.39 -11.84 14.91
C ARG A 28 0.61 -11.39 13.47
N PRO A 29 -0.40 -10.80 12.82
CA PRO A 29 -0.19 -10.21 11.52
C PRO A 29 0.89 -9.12 11.60
N PRO A 30 1.71 -8.96 10.55
CA PRO A 30 2.69 -7.88 10.48
C PRO A 30 1.99 -6.52 10.61
N ALA A 31 2.67 -5.54 11.20
CA ALA A 31 2.13 -4.20 11.31
C ALA A 31 1.82 -3.63 9.90
N PRO A 32 0.73 -2.87 9.71
CA PRO A 32 0.36 -2.35 8.39
C PRO A 32 1.45 -1.52 7.71
N GLU A 33 2.26 -0.80 8.49
CA GLU A 33 3.42 -0.05 7.99
C GLU A 33 4.50 -0.97 7.40
N THR A 34 4.72 -2.13 8.02
CA THR A 34 5.68 -3.13 7.53
C THR A 34 5.23 -3.70 6.20
N VAL A 35 3.94 -4.03 6.08
CA VAL A 35 3.34 -4.49 4.83
C VAL A 35 3.46 -3.41 3.75
N ALA A 36 3.12 -2.16 4.07
CA ALA A 36 3.25 -1.05 3.14
C ALA A 36 4.68 -0.88 2.62
N ARG A 37 5.68 -1.02 3.50
CA ARG A 37 7.10 -0.93 3.15
C ARG A 37 7.53 -2.06 2.22
N TRP A 38 7.16 -3.31 2.51
CA TRP A 38 7.46 -4.45 1.63
C TRP A 38 6.83 -4.29 0.25
N THR A 39 5.59 -3.80 0.19
CA THR A 39 4.92 -3.48 -1.08
C THR A 39 5.66 -2.39 -1.84
N MET A 40 6.03 -1.28 -1.19
CA MET A 40 6.78 -0.20 -1.84
C MET A 40 8.15 -0.68 -2.33
N GLU A 41 8.85 -1.50 -1.54
CA GLU A 41 10.13 -2.10 -1.91
C GLU A 41 10.00 -2.97 -3.16
N ALA A 42 9.00 -3.84 -3.20
CA ALA A 42 8.77 -4.70 -4.36
C ALA A 42 8.34 -3.90 -5.60
N ILE A 43 7.55 -2.82 -5.42
CA ILE A 43 7.26 -1.87 -6.51
C ILE A 43 8.55 -1.23 -7.03
N CYS A 44 9.43 -0.66 -6.18
CA CYS A 44 10.67 -0.03 -6.63
C CYS A 44 11.61 -1.01 -7.34
N LYS A 45 11.62 -2.29 -6.92
CA LYS A 45 12.46 -3.34 -7.52
C LYS A 45 11.86 -3.96 -8.79
N GLY A 46 10.59 -3.70 -9.10
CA GLY A 46 9.88 -4.42 -10.17
C GLY A 46 9.65 -5.90 -9.85
N ASP A 47 9.60 -6.26 -8.56
CA ASP A 47 9.48 -7.64 -8.10
C ASP A 47 8.00 -8.08 -8.12
N ALA A 48 7.54 -8.46 -9.31
CA ALA A 48 6.16 -8.91 -9.54
C ALA A 48 5.82 -10.17 -8.74
N GLU A 49 6.78 -11.07 -8.54
CA GLU A 49 6.57 -12.29 -7.76
C GLU A 49 6.30 -11.96 -6.30
N HIS A 50 7.12 -11.11 -5.69
CA HIS A 50 6.90 -10.67 -4.32
C HIS A 50 5.59 -9.91 -4.16
N LEU A 51 5.24 -9.01 -5.09
CA LEU A 51 3.95 -8.31 -5.04
C LEU A 51 2.76 -9.25 -5.19
N TRP A 52 2.83 -10.24 -6.08
CA TRP A 52 1.78 -11.25 -6.23
C TRP A 52 1.64 -12.09 -4.95
N ASN A 53 2.75 -12.46 -4.32
CA ASN A 53 2.79 -13.19 -3.05
C ASN A 53 2.26 -12.37 -1.86
N LEU A 54 2.36 -11.04 -1.92
CA LEU A 54 1.77 -10.14 -0.92
C LEU A 54 0.27 -9.89 -1.14
N ALA A 55 -0.20 -9.88 -2.40
CA ALA A 55 -1.60 -9.62 -2.73
C ALA A 55 -2.54 -10.63 -2.03
N CYS A 56 -3.73 -10.16 -1.63
CA CYS A 56 -4.73 -11.06 -1.05
C CYS A 56 -5.38 -11.95 -2.11
N ASP A 57 -6.00 -13.05 -1.68
CA ASP A 57 -6.63 -14.01 -2.58
C ASP A 57 -7.68 -13.36 -3.48
N THR A 58 -8.44 -12.40 -2.95
CA THR A 58 -9.43 -11.64 -3.73
C THR A 58 -8.81 -10.77 -4.82
N GLU A 59 -7.62 -10.18 -4.62
CA GLU A 59 -6.93 -9.49 -5.72
C GLU A 59 -6.42 -10.49 -6.75
N ARG A 60 -5.95 -11.67 -6.32
CA ARG A 60 -5.45 -12.73 -7.20
C ARG A 60 -6.53 -13.35 -8.09
N GLU A 61 -7.81 -13.27 -7.70
CA GLU A 61 -8.93 -13.67 -8.57
C GLU A 61 -9.01 -12.83 -9.86
N TYR A 62 -8.53 -11.58 -9.82
CA TYR A 62 -8.60 -10.64 -10.94
C TYR A 62 -7.23 -10.24 -11.50
N LEU A 63 -6.16 -10.79 -10.96
CA LEU A 63 -4.78 -10.46 -11.29
C LEU A 63 -3.90 -11.71 -11.32
N SER A 64 -3.39 -12.05 -12.51
CA SER A 64 -2.33 -13.03 -12.67
C SER A 64 -0.95 -12.40 -12.40
N ARG A 65 0.02 -13.23 -12.06
CA ARG A 65 1.41 -12.81 -11.89
C ARG A 65 2.00 -12.21 -13.18
N GLU A 66 1.70 -12.83 -14.32
CA GLU A 66 2.15 -12.40 -15.65
C GLU A 66 1.52 -11.06 -16.07
N GLN A 67 0.28 -10.80 -15.63
CA GLN A 67 -0.35 -9.48 -15.79
C GLN A 67 0.36 -8.43 -14.93
N LEU A 68 0.68 -8.77 -13.68
CA LEU A 68 1.38 -7.86 -12.76
C LEU A 68 2.79 -7.50 -13.26
N GLU A 69 3.53 -8.47 -13.79
CA GLU A 69 4.85 -8.26 -14.39
C GLU A 69 4.79 -7.29 -15.58
N ARG A 70 3.82 -7.49 -16.49
CA ARG A 70 3.59 -6.58 -17.61
C ARG A 70 3.19 -5.18 -17.15
N VAL A 71 2.32 -5.07 -16.15
CA VAL A 71 1.91 -3.80 -15.55
C VAL A 71 3.11 -3.05 -14.96
N LEU A 72 3.97 -3.72 -14.18
CA LEU A 72 5.17 -3.08 -13.61
C LEU A 72 6.13 -2.64 -14.72
N THR A 73 6.32 -3.46 -15.74
CA THR A 73 7.16 -3.13 -16.90
C THR A 73 6.64 -1.88 -17.61
N SER A 74 5.35 -1.82 -17.94
CA SER A 74 4.74 -0.65 -18.56
C SER A 74 4.75 0.57 -17.63
N LEU A 75 4.56 0.39 -16.32
CA LEU A 75 4.64 1.47 -15.35
C LEU A 75 6.04 2.11 -15.31
N PHE A 76 7.10 1.30 -15.40
CA PHE A 76 8.48 1.78 -15.45
C PHE A 76 8.85 2.38 -16.79
N GLN A 77 8.27 1.92 -17.90
CA GLN A 77 8.42 2.58 -19.19
C GLN A 77 7.77 3.97 -19.17
N GLU A 78 6.60 4.08 -18.55
CA GLU A 78 5.87 5.34 -18.42
C GLU A 78 6.50 6.30 -17.40
N PHE A 79 7.07 5.76 -16.32
CA PHE A 79 7.69 6.53 -15.23
C PHE A 79 9.06 5.94 -14.83
N PRO A 80 10.12 6.16 -15.63
CA PRO A 80 11.42 5.50 -15.44
C PRO A 80 12.06 5.72 -14.07
N TYR A 81 11.82 6.88 -13.45
CA TYR A 81 12.36 7.23 -12.14
C TYR A 81 11.79 6.41 -10.97
N LEU A 82 10.75 5.60 -11.19
CA LEU A 82 10.28 4.61 -10.22
C LEU A 82 11.16 3.37 -10.18
N SER A 83 11.79 3.01 -11.30
CA SER A 83 12.63 1.82 -11.36
C SER A 83 13.89 2.05 -10.51
N GLY A 84 14.13 1.16 -9.56
CA GLY A 84 15.25 1.29 -8.63
C GLY A 84 15.12 2.47 -7.66
N CYS A 85 13.90 2.97 -7.41
CA CYS A 85 13.72 4.03 -6.42
C CYS A 85 14.28 3.61 -5.05
N PRO A 86 15.06 4.48 -4.38
CA PRO A 86 15.61 4.17 -3.07
C PRO A 86 14.47 3.99 -2.07
N LEU A 87 14.58 3.00 -1.19
CA LEU A 87 13.52 2.71 -0.23
C LEU A 87 13.39 3.86 0.79
N GLN A 88 12.21 4.49 0.81
CA GLN A 88 11.85 5.42 1.87
C GLN A 88 11.52 4.65 3.16
N LYS A 89 12.31 4.90 4.21
CA LYS A 89 12.20 4.19 5.50
C LYS A 89 10.99 4.62 6.33
N VAL A 90 10.48 5.84 6.09
CA VAL A 90 9.40 6.44 6.87
C VAL A 90 8.14 6.54 6.02
N ALA A 91 7.12 5.76 6.38
CA ALA A 91 5.81 5.80 5.74
C ALA A 91 4.85 6.63 6.59
N PHE A 92 4.27 7.68 6.03
CA PHE A 92 3.27 8.48 6.75
C PHE A 92 1.89 7.83 6.67
N ASN A 93 1.35 7.40 7.82
CA ASN A 93 -0.01 6.85 7.89
C ASN A 93 -1.06 7.97 7.88
N LYS A 94 -1.48 8.37 6.67
CA LYS A 94 -2.51 9.39 6.47
C LYS A 94 -3.83 9.02 7.14
N THR A 95 -4.17 7.74 7.14
CA THR A 95 -5.43 7.29 7.74
C THR A 95 -5.39 7.39 9.26
N ALA A 96 -4.27 7.07 9.91
CA ALA A 96 -4.13 7.24 11.35
C ALA A 96 -4.21 8.72 11.77
N ALA A 97 -3.64 9.63 10.97
CA ALA A 97 -3.78 11.07 11.21
C ALA A 97 -5.26 11.52 11.18
N LEU A 98 -6.07 10.96 10.26
CA LEU A 98 -7.51 11.19 10.21
C LEU A 98 -8.28 10.41 11.30
N ALA A 99 -7.83 9.23 11.70
CA ALA A 99 -8.47 8.39 12.72
C ALA A 99 -8.52 9.07 14.09
N ARG A 100 -7.44 9.80 14.43
CA ARG A 100 -7.35 10.56 15.67
C ARG A 100 -8.52 11.55 15.82
N SER A 101 -9.17 11.96 14.73
CA SER A 101 -10.36 12.81 14.78
C SER A 101 -11.70 12.07 14.76
N LEU A 102 -11.76 10.77 14.40
CA LEU A 102 -13.03 10.06 14.10
C LEU A 102 -13.42 8.90 15.04
N ARG A 103 -12.57 8.47 15.99
CA ARG A 103 -12.87 7.41 17.00
C ARG A 103 -13.46 6.08 16.47
N HIS A 104 -13.25 5.73 15.19
CA HIS A 104 -13.69 4.45 14.62
C HIS A 104 -12.50 3.55 14.27
N PRO A 105 -12.63 2.20 14.38
CA PRO A 105 -11.60 1.28 13.93
C PRO A 105 -11.42 1.46 12.42
N ILE A 106 -10.17 1.70 12.00
CA ILE A 106 -9.87 1.87 10.59
C ILE A 106 -9.18 0.62 10.07
N TYR A 107 -9.88 -0.06 9.16
CA TYR A 107 -9.39 -1.26 8.48
C TYR A 107 -8.65 -0.95 7.17
N ASP A 108 -8.82 0.25 6.59
CA ASP A 108 -8.14 0.67 5.35
C ASP A 108 -7.10 1.76 5.64
N HIS A 109 -5.84 1.36 5.74
CA HIS A 109 -4.71 2.26 5.99
C HIS A 109 -4.12 2.78 4.68
N SER A 110 -3.86 4.08 4.63
CA SER A 110 -3.23 4.76 3.51
C SER A 110 -1.87 5.29 3.95
N PHE A 111 -0.81 4.66 3.47
CA PHE A 111 0.57 5.06 3.71
C PHE A 111 1.09 5.91 2.56
N LEU A 112 1.75 7.02 2.88
CA LEU A 112 2.43 7.88 1.91
C LEU A 112 3.94 7.74 2.06
N PHE A 113 4.60 7.49 0.94
CA PHE A 113 6.06 7.51 0.78
C PHE A 113 6.40 8.76 -0.04
N CYS A 114 7.11 9.69 0.60
CA CYS A 114 7.42 10.98 -0.01
C CYS A 114 8.87 11.03 -0.49
N TYR A 115 9.03 11.52 -1.71
CA TYR A 115 10.30 11.64 -2.41
C TYR A 115 10.43 13.04 -2.99
N ARG A 116 11.68 13.49 -3.15
CA ARG A 116 12.04 14.65 -3.96
C ARG A 116 12.49 14.15 -5.32
N LEU A 117 11.90 14.67 -6.39
CA LEU A 117 12.34 14.42 -7.76
C LEU A 117 13.43 15.42 -8.11
N LYS A 118 14.65 14.94 -8.31
CA LYS A 118 15.82 15.75 -8.65
C LYS A 118 16.58 15.06 -9.77
N ASN A 119 16.85 15.78 -10.87
CA ASN A 119 17.57 15.26 -12.04
C ASN A 119 17.00 13.94 -12.59
N GLY A 120 15.66 13.77 -12.58
CA GLY A 120 15.01 12.55 -13.03
C GLY A 120 15.17 11.35 -12.09
N GLN A 121 15.59 11.56 -10.84
CA GLN A 121 15.70 10.52 -9.83
C GLN A 121 14.90 10.87 -8.57
N LEU A 122 14.38 9.85 -7.90
CA LEU A 122 13.68 9.99 -6.62
C LEU A 122 14.67 9.90 -5.47
N GLU A 123 14.73 10.95 -4.64
CA GLU A 123 15.47 10.97 -3.39
C GLU A 123 14.48 10.89 -2.21
N PRO A 124 14.66 10.01 -1.21
CA PRO A 124 13.73 9.91 -0.10
C PRO A 124 13.82 11.16 0.77
N LEU A 125 12.65 11.71 1.16
CA LEU A 125 12.62 12.85 2.07
C LEU A 125 13.07 12.46 3.50
N PRO A 126 13.75 13.34 4.23
CA PRO A 126 14.03 13.13 5.66
C PRO A 126 12.76 12.97 6.48
N ALA A 127 12.81 12.16 7.54
CA ALA A 127 11.67 11.87 8.41
C ALA A 127 10.97 13.15 8.94
N ALA A 128 11.76 14.18 9.27
CA ALA A 128 11.26 15.46 9.76
C ALA A 128 10.40 16.23 8.74
N GLU A 129 10.63 16.03 7.44
CA GLU A 129 9.87 16.68 6.36
C GLU A 129 8.63 15.88 5.95
N VAL A 130 8.67 14.56 6.12
CA VAL A 130 7.63 13.64 5.63
C VAL A 130 6.25 13.99 6.20
N GLU A 131 6.13 14.28 7.50
CA GLU A 131 4.83 14.60 8.11
C GLU A 131 4.21 15.88 7.53
N THR A 132 5.00 16.95 7.41
CA THR A 132 4.55 18.22 6.83
C THR A 132 4.14 18.07 5.37
N VAL A 133 4.95 17.37 4.59
CA VAL A 133 4.74 17.18 3.15
C VAL A 133 3.58 16.21 2.86
N ALA A 134 3.45 15.14 3.63
CA ALA A 134 2.38 14.16 3.48
C ALA A 134 1.03 14.71 3.95
N GLY A 135 1.04 15.57 4.98
CA GLY A 135 -0.14 16.25 5.51
C GLY A 135 -0.66 17.40 4.61
N ALA A 136 0.19 17.95 3.74
CA ALA A 136 -0.20 19.04 2.85
C ALA A 136 -1.29 18.61 1.85
N PRO A 137 -2.32 19.44 1.57
CA PRO A 137 -3.35 19.12 0.58
C PRO A 137 -2.75 18.90 -0.82
N VAL A 138 -1.80 19.75 -1.20
CA VAL A 138 -1.09 19.71 -2.48
C VAL A 138 0.38 19.38 -2.22
N ALA A 139 0.97 18.53 -3.08
CA ALA A 139 2.39 18.21 -2.97
C ALA A 139 3.18 19.49 -3.28
N PRO A 140 4.22 19.82 -2.50
CA PRO A 140 5.15 20.87 -2.90
C PRO A 140 5.76 20.58 -4.28
N HIS A 141 6.16 21.62 -4.99
CA HIS A 141 6.79 21.45 -6.31
C HIS A 141 8.02 20.54 -6.22
N GLY A 142 8.16 19.62 -7.18
CA GLY A 142 9.24 18.63 -7.20
C GLY A 142 9.11 17.51 -6.15
N VAL A 143 8.00 17.41 -5.43
CA VAL A 143 7.74 16.30 -4.51
C VAL A 143 6.81 15.27 -5.14
N VAL A 144 7.21 14.01 -5.07
CA VAL A 144 6.42 12.85 -5.46
C VAL A 144 5.88 12.17 -4.20
N ARG A 145 4.57 11.88 -4.17
CA ARG A 145 3.92 11.17 -3.07
C ARG A 145 3.37 9.85 -3.60
N LEU A 146 4.08 8.76 -3.33
CA LEU A 146 3.59 7.42 -3.64
C LEU A 146 2.73 6.91 -2.50
N ARG A 147 1.67 6.19 -2.82
CA ARG A 147 0.65 5.76 -1.89
C ARG A 147 0.52 4.24 -1.93
N ILE A 148 0.55 3.65 -0.75
CA ILE A 148 0.28 2.23 -0.55
C ILE A 148 -0.95 2.09 0.35
N PHE A 149 -1.91 1.29 -0.09
CA PHE A 149 -3.09 0.95 0.69
C PHE A 149 -2.88 -0.41 1.35
N VAL A 150 -3.18 -0.50 2.63
CA VAL A 150 -3.07 -1.73 3.41
C VAL A 150 -4.38 -1.96 4.14
N PHE A 151 -4.99 -3.09 3.87
CA PHE A 151 -6.16 -3.54 4.60
C PHE A 151 -5.72 -4.36 5.81
N ASN A 152 -6.23 -4.00 6.98
CA ASN A 152 -5.98 -4.66 8.24
C ASN A 152 -7.32 -5.06 8.84
N HIS A 153 -7.54 -6.36 9.06
CA HIS A 153 -8.72 -6.86 9.74
C HIS A 153 -8.31 -7.52 11.06
N PRO A 154 -8.25 -6.75 12.18
CA PRO A 154 -7.76 -7.23 13.48
C PRO A 154 -8.49 -8.47 13.97
N GLU A 155 -9.80 -8.55 13.71
CA GLU A 155 -10.65 -9.66 14.14
C GLU A 155 -10.36 -10.98 13.40
N TYR A 156 -9.91 -10.91 12.14
CA TYR A 156 -9.53 -12.10 11.35
C TYR A 156 -8.01 -12.33 11.34
N GLY A 157 -7.24 -11.48 12.03
CA GLY A 157 -5.79 -11.63 12.18
C GLY A 157 -5.00 -11.46 10.87
N TRP A 158 -5.54 -10.71 9.89
CA TRP A 158 -4.90 -10.54 8.57
C TRP A 158 -4.56 -9.08 8.29
N THR A 159 -3.39 -8.87 7.68
CA THR A 159 -2.95 -7.57 7.16
C THR A 159 -2.33 -7.79 5.79
N HIS A 160 -2.90 -7.20 4.75
CA HIS A 160 -2.45 -7.37 3.37
C HIS A 160 -2.48 -6.03 2.62
N PRO A 161 -1.57 -5.82 1.65
CA PRO A 161 -1.64 -4.66 0.79
C PRO A 161 -2.77 -4.82 -0.23
N LEU A 162 -3.33 -3.70 -0.66
CA LEU A 162 -4.19 -3.62 -1.84
C LEU A 162 -3.29 -3.22 -3.02
N VAL A 163 -2.65 -4.20 -3.64
CA VAL A 163 -1.57 -4.02 -4.62
C VAL A 163 -2.07 -3.25 -5.84
N MET A 164 -3.16 -3.69 -6.46
CA MET A 164 -3.70 -3.06 -7.66
C MET A 164 -4.20 -1.65 -7.38
N ARG A 165 -4.89 -1.46 -6.25
CA ARG A 165 -5.34 -0.14 -5.82
C ARG A 165 -4.17 0.82 -5.64
N SER A 166 -3.07 0.33 -5.07
CA SER A 166 -1.85 1.12 -4.85
C SER A 166 -1.19 1.49 -6.18
N LEU A 167 -0.99 0.53 -7.08
CA LEU A 167 -0.40 0.75 -8.41
C LEU A 167 -1.22 1.74 -9.24
N VAL A 168 -2.53 1.55 -9.33
CA VAL A 168 -3.41 2.43 -10.12
C VAL A 168 -3.42 3.84 -9.54
N HIS A 169 -3.48 3.98 -8.21
CA HIS A 169 -3.46 5.31 -7.59
C HIS A 169 -2.13 6.02 -7.80
N ASN A 170 -1.00 5.29 -7.77
CA ASN A 170 0.31 5.83 -8.08
C ASN A 170 0.39 6.29 -9.53
N ALA A 171 -0.08 5.49 -10.49
CA ALA A 171 -0.12 5.89 -11.90
C ALA A 171 -0.92 7.17 -12.12
N ILE A 172 -2.08 7.31 -11.45
CA ILE A 172 -2.88 8.55 -11.49
C ILE A 172 -2.11 9.74 -10.91
N LEU A 173 -1.51 9.58 -9.72
CA LEU A 173 -0.77 10.66 -9.06
C LEU A 173 0.44 11.12 -9.89
N LEU A 174 1.11 10.19 -10.56
CA LEU A 174 2.26 10.48 -11.40
C LEU A 174 1.85 11.12 -12.72
N ALA A 175 0.78 10.63 -13.36
CA ALA A 175 0.20 11.27 -14.54
C ALA A 175 -0.19 12.72 -14.25
N MET A 176 -0.84 12.98 -13.11
CA MET A 176 -1.17 14.33 -12.66
C MET A 176 0.05 15.22 -12.48
N LEU A 177 1.11 14.69 -11.86
CA LEU A 177 2.34 15.43 -11.61
C LEU A 177 3.00 15.89 -12.92
N GLU A 178 2.93 15.06 -13.96
CA GLU A 178 3.49 15.34 -15.29
C GLU A 178 2.52 16.07 -16.22
N GLY A 179 1.31 16.43 -15.75
CA GLY A 179 0.29 17.09 -16.58
C GLY A 179 -0.30 16.20 -17.68
N ARG A 180 -0.24 14.88 -17.52
CA ARG A 180 -0.75 13.88 -18.47
C ARG A 180 -2.16 13.42 -18.10
N SER A 181 -2.90 12.94 -19.11
CA SER A 181 -4.22 12.33 -18.92
C SER A 181 -4.10 11.01 -18.16
N ALA A 182 -4.64 10.93 -16.95
CA ALA A 182 -4.58 9.67 -16.19
C ALA A 182 -5.32 8.52 -16.90
N PRO A 183 -6.52 8.69 -17.50
CA PRO A 183 -7.19 7.62 -18.25
C PRO A 183 -6.31 7.02 -19.35
N GLU A 184 -5.57 7.85 -20.09
CA GLU A 184 -4.66 7.36 -21.14
C GLU A 184 -3.48 6.56 -20.56
N VAL A 185 -2.90 7.04 -19.45
CA VAL A 185 -1.84 6.31 -18.75
C VAL A 185 -2.39 4.98 -18.21
N LEU A 186 -3.60 4.97 -17.67
CA LEU A 186 -4.22 3.77 -17.14
C LEU A 186 -4.55 2.74 -18.23
N GLU A 187 -4.99 3.22 -19.40
CA GLU A 187 -5.21 2.38 -20.58
C GLU A 187 -3.92 1.66 -20.97
N ARG A 188 -2.82 2.40 -21.13
CA ARG A 188 -1.51 1.84 -21.54
C ARG A 188 -0.89 0.93 -20.48
N VAL A 189 -0.92 1.32 -19.21
CA VAL A 189 -0.25 0.57 -18.13
C VAL A 189 -1.05 -0.65 -17.70
N PHE A 190 -2.39 -0.56 -17.63
CA PHE A 190 -3.22 -1.61 -17.04
C PHE A 190 -4.10 -2.34 -18.05
N ILE A 191 -4.92 -1.61 -18.81
CA ILE A 191 -5.97 -2.21 -19.64
C ILE A 191 -5.37 -2.98 -20.81
N GLN A 192 -4.40 -2.40 -21.51
CA GLN A 192 -3.65 -3.07 -22.59
C GLN A 192 -2.84 -4.27 -22.08
N ASN A 193 -2.50 -4.30 -20.79
CA ASN A 193 -1.86 -5.43 -20.13
C ASN A 193 -2.85 -6.45 -19.53
N GLY A 194 -4.14 -6.30 -19.84
CA GLY A 194 -5.19 -7.25 -19.49
C GLY A 194 -5.79 -7.07 -18.09
N VAL A 195 -5.49 -5.98 -17.40
CA VAL A 195 -6.01 -5.70 -16.05
C VAL A 195 -7.11 -4.64 -16.13
N ARG A 196 -8.32 -4.99 -15.64
CA ARG A 196 -9.50 -4.10 -15.68
C ARG A 196 -10.06 -3.76 -14.31
N VAL A 197 -9.68 -4.48 -13.26
CA VAL A 197 -10.16 -4.29 -11.90
C VAL A 197 -9.07 -3.64 -11.07
N ALA A 198 -9.39 -2.50 -10.44
CA ALA A 198 -8.46 -1.81 -9.54
C ALA A 198 -8.58 -2.29 -8.10
N PHE A 199 -9.80 -2.65 -7.68
CA PHE A 199 -10.09 -3.02 -6.30
C PHE A 199 -11.46 -3.69 -6.20
N TYR A 200 -11.58 -4.66 -5.30
CA TYR A 200 -12.84 -5.20 -4.84
C TYR A 200 -13.01 -4.90 -3.35
N ALA A 201 -14.15 -4.33 -2.96
CA ALA A 201 -14.49 -4.08 -1.56
C ALA A 201 -15.29 -5.27 -0.99
N PRO A 202 -14.71 -6.12 -0.14
CA PRO A 202 -15.40 -7.31 0.36
C PRO A 202 -16.65 -6.98 1.18
N SER A 203 -16.64 -5.85 1.90
CA SER A 203 -17.76 -5.42 2.75
C SER A 203 -19.01 -4.99 1.98
N THR A 204 -18.87 -4.58 0.72
CA THR A 204 -19.99 -4.09 -0.11
C THR A 204 -20.19 -4.92 -1.38
N GLY A 205 -19.32 -5.89 -1.64
CA GLY A 205 -19.26 -6.61 -2.92
C GLY A 205 -18.98 -5.71 -4.13
N SER A 206 -18.47 -4.48 -3.92
CA SER A 206 -18.31 -3.53 -5.02
C SER A 206 -16.99 -3.74 -5.74
N VAL A 207 -17.05 -3.85 -7.08
CA VAL A 207 -15.89 -3.91 -7.96
C VAL A 207 -15.64 -2.51 -8.51
N ARG A 208 -14.42 -1.99 -8.34
CA ARG A 208 -13.97 -0.75 -8.99
C ARG A 208 -13.17 -1.10 -10.22
N ARG A 209 -13.63 -0.65 -11.38
CA ARG A 209 -12.98 -0.89 -12.66
C ARG A 209 -12.05 0.27 -13.01
N ILE A 210 -10.98 -0.04 -13.73
CA ILE A 210 -9.98 0.94 -14.18
C ILE A 210 -10.55 1.81 -15.30
N ASP A 211 -11.38 1.22 -16.17
CA ASP A 211 -12.03 1.92 -17.29
C ASP A 211 -13.18 2.85 -16.87
N SER A 212 -13.57 2.86 -15.59
CA SER A 212 -14.53 3.83 -15.05
C SER A 212 -13.88 5.10 -14.49
N VAL A 213 -12.55 5.20 -14.49
CA VAL A 213 -11.85 6.38 -13.98
C VAL A 213 -12.12 7.58 -14.89
N GLN A 214 -12.76 8.60 -14.33
CA GLN A 214 -13.11 9.83 -15.04
C GLN A 214 -12.34 11.02 -14.48
N GLN A 215 -11.83 11.85 -15.38
CA GLN A 215 -11.30 13.16 -15.03
C GLN A 215 -12.48 14.09 -14.71
N ILE A 216 -12.42 14.72 -13.54
CA ILE A 216 -13.39 15.74 -13.13
C ILE A 216 -12.65 17.03 -12.77
N THR A 217 -13.23 18.16 -13.18
CA THR A 217 -12.74 19.47 -12.76
C THR A 217 -13.62 19.95 -11.61
N THR A 218 -13.04 20.16 -10.44
CA THR A 218 -13.75 20.68 -9.28
C THR A 218 -14.09 22.16 -9.45
N ARG A 219 -15.00 22.67 -8.63
CA ARG A 219 -15.49 24.07 -8.70
C ARG A 219 -14.37 25.11 -8.52
N ASP A 220 -13.27 24.75 -7.88
CA ASP A 220 -12.05 25.55 -7.70
C ASP A 220 -11.08 25.43 -8.89
N GLY A 221 -11.50 24.84 -10.02
CA GLY A 221 -10.71 24.69 -11.23
C GLY A 221 -9.65 23.59 -11.17
N ARG A 222 -9.58 22.82 -10.07
CA ARG A 222 -8.61 21.74 -9.94
C ARG A 222 -9.06 20.50 -10.68
N THR A 223 -8.14 19.87 -11.40
CA THR A 223 -8.37 18.53 -11.95
C THR A 223 -8.19 17.49 -10.86
N THR A 224 -9.18 16.61 -10.73
CA THR A 224 -9.12 15.41 -9.89
C THR A 224 -9.75 14.23 -10.63
N TYR A 225 -9.67 13.04 -10.06
CA TYR A 225 -10.19 11.82 -10.67
C TYR A 225 -11.21 11.15 -9.77
N ARG A 226 -12.31 10.74 -10.38
CA ARG A 226 -13.40 10.00 -9.73
C ARG A 226 -13.50 8.60 -10.32
N TRP A 227 -13.96 7.69 -9.46
CA TRP A 227 -14.28 6.30 -9.75
C TRP A 227 -15.79 6.09 -9.72
#